data_AF-A0A2U1M7Z8-F1
#
_entry.id   AF-A0A2U1M7Z8-F1
#
_cell.length_a   1.000
_cell.length_b   1.000
_cell.length_c   1.000
_cell.angle_alpha   90.00
_cell.angle_beta   90.00
_cell.angle_gamma   90.00
#
_symmetry.space_group_name_H-M   'P 1'
#
loop_
_entity.id
_entity.type
_entity.pdbx_description
1 polymer ?
#
loop_
_entity_poly.entity_id
_entity_poly.type
_entity_poly.pdbx_seq_one_letter_code
_entity_poly.pdbx_strand_id
1 'polypeptide(L)'
;MGRETSRPFNGRPFDILDVALTDTVQKFTLDIKSRYENFQELYLYCYYVAWIVALMSVPVMGISPESSSNAPSIYNSAHILGIGNQLTNILRDVGEIVTLVSLFFSALRGRVSQDELHNNEDVYSRRVTDNWREFMKGKRARFYFNQAEEGASL
;
A
#
# COMPACT_ATOMS: atom_id res chain seq x y z
N MET A 1 6.30 -15.17 -29.18
CA MET A 1 6.81 -16.19 -28.24
C MET A 1 6.32 -15.79 -26.86
N GLY A 2 5.16 -16.33 -26.47
CA GLY A 2 4.51 -15.98 -25.20
C GLY A 2 5.31 -16.54 -24.03
N ARG A 3 5.56 -15.73 -23.01
CA ARG A 3 6.13 -16.22 -21.76
C ARG A 3 5.09 -17.18 -21.15
N GLU A 4 5.35 -18.48 -21.20
CA GLU A 4 4.70 -19.44 -20.31
C GLU A 4 5.09 -19.03 -18.89
N THR A 5 4.20 -18.27 -18.25
CA THR A 5 4.25 -18.06 -16.81
C THR A 5 3.99 -19.42 -16.19
N SER A 6 5.06 -20.10 -15.80
CA SER A 6 4.99 -21.29 -14.95
C SER A 6 3.98 -21.01 -13.83
N ARG A 7 2.89 -21.80 -13.79
CA ARG A 7 1.88 -21.62 -12.74
C ARG A 7 2.58 -21.80 -11.39
N PRO A 8 2.42 -20.85 -10.44
CA PRO A 8 2.96 -21.03 -9.10
C PRO A 8 2.54 -22.40 -8.54
N PHE A 9 3.46 -23.06 -7.83
CA PHE A 9 3.25 -24.37 -7.20
C PHE A 9 2.83 -25.51 -8.15
N ASN A 10 3.19 -25.47 -9.44
CA ASN A 10 2.78 -26.48 -10.44
C ASN A 10 1.25 -26.66 -10.52
N GLY A 11 0.47 -25.63 -10.15
CA GLY A 11 -0.99 -25.70 -10.09
C GLY A 11 -1.57 -26.49 -8.92
N ARG A 12 -0.78 -26.80 -7.88
CA ARG A 12 -1.21 -27.47 -6.65
C ARG A 12 -0.72 -26.70 -5.41
N PRO A 13 -1.48 -25.70 -4.93
CA PRO A 13 -1.15 -25.02 -3.69
C PRO A 13 -1.21 -25.98 -2.49
N PHE A 14 -0.29 -25.85 -1.53
CA PHE A 14 -0.18 -26.75 -0.36
C PHE A 14 -1.25 -26.46 0.69
N ASP A 15 -1.57 -25.18 0.89
CA ASP A 15 -2.59 -24.73 1.83
C ASP A 15 -3.37 -23.50 1.30
N ILE A 16 -4.25 -22.94 2.13
CA ILE A 16 -5.06 -21.77 1.78
C ILE A 16 -4.23 -20.50 1.57
N LEU A 17 -3.03 -20.41 2.17
CA LEU A 17 -2.11 -19.29 1.97
C LEU A 17 -1.49 -19.35 0.58
N ASP A 18 -1.09 -20.54 0.14
CA ASP A 18 -0.58 -20.77 -1.21
C ASP A 18 -1.65 -20.52 -2.27
N VAL A 19 -2.91 -20.92 -2.00
CA VAL A 19 -4.06 -20.60 -2.87
C VAL A 19 -4.22 -19.09 -2.96
N ALA A 20 -4.29 -18.41 -1.82
CA ALA A 20 -4.49 -16.97 -1.74
C ALA A 20 -3.36 -16.20 -2.44
N LEU A 21 -2.10 -16.60 -2.23
CA LEU A 21 -0.94 -16.01 -2.88
C LEU A 21 -0.99 -16.22 -4.40
N THR A 22 -1.24 -17.45 -4.85
CA THR A 22 -1.30 -17.78 -6.29
C THR A 22 -2.43 -17.05 -6.99
N ASP A 23 -3.62 -17.07 -6.39
CA ASP A 23 -4.80 -16.41 -6.90
C ASP A 23 -4.59 -14.89 -6.97
N THR A 24 -3.96 -14.31 -5.95
CA THR A 24 -3.70 -12.86 -5.91
C THR A 24 -2.64 -12.46 -6.93
N VAL A 25 -1.54 -13.20 -7.06
CA VAL A 25 -0.50 -12.94 -8.08
C VAL A 25 -1.04 -13.09 -9.50
N GLN A 26 -1.98 -14.03 -9.72
CA GLN A 26 -2.61 -14.24 -11.03
C GLN A 26 -3.70 -13.19 -11.35
N LYS A 27 -4.53 -12.82 -10.37
CA LYS A 27 -5.61 -11.83 -10.54
C LYS A 27 -5.08 -10.40 -10.56
N PHE A 28 -4.03 -10.14 -9.80
CA PHE A 28 -3.47 -8.80 -9.60
C PHE A 28 -2.00 -8.81 -9.98
N THR A 29 -1.73 -8.83 -11.29
CA THR A 29 -0.39 -8.54 -11.81
C THR A 29 0.02 -7.16 -11.36
N LEU A 30 0.97 -7.09 -10.43
CA LEU A 30 1.59 -5.83 -9.98
C LEU A 30 2.41 -5.25 -11.14
N ASP A 31 1.79 -4.40 -11.95
CA ASP A 31 2.51 -3.59 -12.93
C ASP A 31 3.19 -2.43 -12.20
N ILE A 32 4.47 -2.62 -11.88
CA ILE A 32 5.30 -1.57 -11.28
C ILE A 32 5.59 -0.56 -12.38
N LYS A 33 4.81 0.52 -12.38
CA LYS A 33 4.98 1.64 -13.31
C LYS A 33 6.27 2.39 -13.01
N SER A 34 6.84 3.03 -14.02
CA SER A 34 7.95 3.98 -13.86
C SER A 34 7.50 5.33 -13.27
N ARG A 35 6.20 5.62 -13.33
CA ARG A 35 5.56 6.81 -12.73
C ARG A 35 4.08 6.54 -12.46
N TYR A 36 3.57 7.02 -11.32
CA TYR A 36 2.14 7.06 -11.04
C TYR A 36 1.60 8.47 -11.31
N GLU A 37 0.56 8.57 -12.14
CA GLU A 37 0.06 9.88 -12.61
C GLU A 37 -0.83 10.58 -11.58
N ASN A 38 -1.49 9.82 -10.72
CA ASN A 38 -2.39 10.34 -9.70
C ASN A 38 -2.46 9.40 -8.48
N PHE A 39 -3.05 9.89 -7.41
CA PHE A 39 -3.18 9.12 -6.17
C PHE A 39 -3.95 7.82 -6.37
N GLN A 40 -4.93 7.76 -7.28
CA GLN A 40 -5.73 6.55 -7.49
C GLN A 40 -4.90 5.42 -8.07
N GLU A 41 -3.95 5.70 -8.98
CA GLU A 41 -3.02 4.69 -9.46
C GLU A 41 -2.08 4.19 -8.36
N LEU A 42 -1.56 5.10 -7.53
CA LEU A 42 -0.72 4.74 -6.39
C LEU A 42 -1.50 3.97 -5.32
N TYR A 43 -2.76 4.36 -5.09
CA TYR A 43 -3.67 3.68 -4.19
C TYR A 43 -3.91 2.24 -4.66
N LEU A 44 -4.16 2.02 -5.96
CA LEU A 44 -4.33 0.66 -6.50
C LEU A 44 -3.09 -0.20 -6.28
N TYR A 45 -1.89 0.35 -6.46
CA TYR A 45 -0.65 -0.34 -6.12
C TYR A 45 -0.59 -0.71 -4.63
N CYS A 46 -0.85 0.26 -3.74
CA CYS A 46 -0.86 0.02 -2.29
C CYS A 46 -1.92 -1.01 -1.89
N TYR A 47 -3.11 -0.94 -2.49
CA TYR A 47 -4.23 -1.84 -2.29
C TYR A 47 -3.83 -3.29 -2.62
N TYR A 48 -3.21 -3.53 -3.77
CA TYR A 48 -2.82 -4.89 -4.15
C TYR A 48 -1.73 -5.46 -3.24
N VAL A 49 -0.70 -4.67 -2.92
CA VAL A 49 0.35 -5.10 -1.98
C VAL A 49 -0.24 -5.37 -0.59
N ALA A 50 -1.09 -4.47 -0.09
CA ALA A 50 -1.74 -4.61 1.20
C ALA A 50 -2.68 -5.83 1.27
N TRP A 51 -3.40 -6.13 0.19
CA TRP A 51 -4.29 -7.29 0.12
C TRP A 51 -3.53 -8.61 0.27
N ILE A 52 -2.42 -8.77 -0.45
CA ILE A 52 -1.56 -9.97 -0.33
C ILE A 52 -1.08 -10.11 1.11
N VAL A 53 -0.56 -9.03 1.69
CA VAL A 53 -0.03 -9.05 3.06
C VAL A 53 -1.13 -9.38 4.07
N ALA A 54 -2.33 -8.82 3.94
CA ALA A 54 -3.45 -9.13 4.82
C ALA A 54 -3.86 -10.59 4.74
N LEU A 55 -3.99 -11.14 3.52
CA LEU A 55 -4.32 -12.54 3.29
C LEU A 55 -3.30 -13.50 3.91
N MET A 56 -2.01 -13.15 3.86
CA MET A 56 -0.95 -13.96 4.44
C MET A 56 -0.81 -13.80 5.95
N SER A 57 -1.04 -12.59 6.46
CA SER A 57 -0.72 -12.27 7.86
C SER A 57 -1.84 -12.59 8.82
N VAL A 58 -3.12 -12.44 8.43
CA VAL A 58 -4.26 -12.72 9.33
C VAL A 58 -4.29 -14.18 9.80
N PRO A 59 -4.05 -15.20 8.96
CA PRO A 59 -3.97 -16.60 9.43
C PRO A 59 -2.82 -16.87 10.39
N VAL A 60 -1.69 -16.16 10.22
CA VAL A 60 -0.51 -16.29 11.07
C VAL A 60 -0.73 -15.60 12.42
N MET A 61 -1.31 -14.40 12.43
CA MET A 61 -1.66 -13.69 13.66
C MET A 61 -2.80 -14.37 14.42
N GLY A 62 -3.70 -15.03 13.67
CA GLY A 62 -4.93 -15.60 14.21
C GLY A 62 -6.00 -14.53 14.43
N ILE A 63 -7.23 -15.01 14.60
CA ILE A 63 -8.37 -14.20 15.01
C ILE A 63 -8.73 -14.67 16.42
N SER A 64 -8.82 -13.73 17.36
CA SER A 64 -9.20 -14.05 18.74
C SER A 64 -10.57 -14.75 18.75
N PRO A 65 -10.74 -15.87 19.49
CA PRO A 65 -12.04 -16.49 19.66
C PRO A 65 -13.09 -15.56 20.32
N GLU A 66 -12.61 -14.55 21.05
CA GLU A 66 -13.44 -13.55 21.75
C GLU A 66 -13.79 -12.36 20.86
N SER A 67 -13.24 -12.28 19.65
CA SER A 67 -13.50 -11.21 18.70
C SER A 67 -14.99 -11.16 18.34
N SER A 68 -15.61 -9.99 18.51
CA SER A 68 -16.99 -9.76 18.05
C SER A 68 -17.07 -9.52 16.54
N SER A 69 -15.93 -9.19 15.93
CA SER A 69 -15.78 -8.97 14.50
C SER A 69 -15.67 -10.27 13.72
N ASN A 70 -16.35 -10.34 12.57
CA ASN A 70 -16.26 -11.49 11.66
C ASN A 70 -14.95 -11.48 10.86
N ALA A 71 -14.55 -12.65 10.36
CA ALA A 71 -13.30 -12.79 9.61
C ALA A 71 -13.17 -11.81 8.42
N PRO A 72 -14.19 -11.62 7.55
CA PRO A 72 -14.11 -10.62 6.47
C PRO A 72 -13.80 -9.20 6.94
N SER A 73 -14.38 -8.76 8.06
CA SER A 73 -14.10 -7.45 8.66
C SER A 73 -12.63 -7.35 9.10
N ILE A 74 -12.10 -8.39 9.73
CA ILE A 74 -10.70 -8.42 10.17
C ILE A 74 -9.74 -8.39 8.99
N TYR A 75 -10.01 -9.15 7.91
CA TYR A 75 -9.23 -9.05 6.68
C TYR A 75 -9.29 -7.66 6.06
N ASN A 76 -10.46 -7.01 6.08
CA ASN A 76 -10.61 -5.65 5.58
C ASN A 76 -9.79 -4.65 6.42
N SER A 77 -9.83 -4.76 7.75
CA SER A 77 -9.01 -3.92 8.64
C SER A 77 -7.52 -4.15 8.46
N ALA A 78 -7.09 -5.41 8.37
CA ALA A 78 -5.70 -5.76 8.08
C ALA A 78 -5.24 -5.21 6.73
N HIS A 79 -6.12 -5.24 5.72
CA HIS A 79 -5.85 -4.65 4.42
C HIS A 79 -5.70 -3.12 4.51
N ILE A 80 -6.64 -2.43 5.15
CA ILE A 80 -6.61 -0.97 5.30
C ILE A 80 -5.35 -0.54 6.06
N LEU A 81 -4.98 -1.29 7.11
CA LEU A 81 -3.72 -1.11 7.83
C LEU A 81 -2.51 -1.25 6.88
N GLY A 82 -2.52 -2.27 6.02
CA GLY A 82 -1.52 -2.48 4.99
C GLY A 82 -1.38 -1.30 4.03
N ILE A 83 -2.47 -0.66 3.62
CA ILE A 83 -2.43 0.56 2.79
C ILE A 83 -1.71 1.69 3.54
N GLY A 84 -2.09 1.93 4.80
CA GLY A 84 -1.44 2.93 5.65
C GLY A 84 0.07 2.68 5.78
N ASN A 85 0.46 1.43 6.02
CA ASN A 85 1.86 1.01 6.09
C ASN A 85 2.61 1.22 4.77
N GLN A 86 2.00 0.89 3.63
CA GLN A 86 2.63 1.07 2.32
C GLN A 86 2.84 2.56 1.99
N LEU A 87 1.89 3.42 2.32
CA LEU A 87 2.04 4.87 2.18
C LEU A 87 3.13 5.42 3.10
N THR A 88 3.23 4.94 4.33
CA THR A 88 4.32 5.29 5.25
C THR A 88 5.68 4.86 4.72
N ASN A 89 5.80 3.65 4.15
CA ASN A 89 7.04 3.19 3.51
C ASN A 89 7.46 4.12 2.37
N ILE A 90 6.53 4.53 1.51
CA ILE A 90 6.81 5.48 0.43
C ILE A 90 7.29 6.82 1.01
N LEU A 91 6.64 7.34 2.05
CA LEU A 91 7.06 8.59 2.70
C LEU A 91 8.44 8.49 3.37
N ARG A 92 8.81 7.33 3.92
CA ARG A 92 10.15 7.08 4.45
C ARG A 92 11.20 7.16 3.32
N ASP A 93 10.92 6.48 2.21
CA ASP A 93 11.91 6.26 1.15
C ASP A 93 12.04 7.46 0.19
N VAL A 94 11.04 8.35 0.14
CA VAL A 94 11.03 9.54 -0.74
C VAL A 94 12.16 10.53 -0.43
N GLY A 95 12.66 10.57 0.81
CA GLY A 95 13.79 11.42 1.18
C GLY A 95 15.16 10.82 0.82
N GLU A 96 15.26 9.50 0.77
CA GLU A 96 16.52 8.78 0.56
C GLU A 96 16.81 8.58 -0.93
N ILE A 97 15.77 8.31 -1.72
CA ILE A 97 15.92 7.86 -3.10
C ILE A 97 15.27 8.85 -4.06
N VAL A 98 16.09 9.72 -4.63
CA VAL A 98 15.74 10.74 -5.63
C VAL A 98 14.92 10.18 -6.81
N THR A 99 15.16 8.94 -7.23
CA THR A 99 14.39 8.30 -8.30
C THR A 99 12.98 7.88 -7.84
N LEU A 100 12.80 7.52 -6.56
CA LEU A 100 11.47 7.23 -5.98
C LEU A 100 10.64 8.50 -5.82
N VAL A 101 11.28 9.66 -5.64
CA VAL A 101 10.60 10.96 -5.70
C VAL A 101 9.86 11.09 -7.02
N SER A 102 10.52 10.94 -8.16
CA SER A 102 9.84 11.04 -9.47
C SER A 102 8.68 10.06 -9.63
N LEU A 103 8.85 8.83 -9.13
CA LEU A 103 7.88 7.74 -9.23
C LEU A 103 6.58 8.02 -8.45
N PHE A 104 6.69 8.41 -7.18
CA PHE A 104 5.57 8.49 -6.26
C PHE A 104 5.07 9.91 -5.99
N PHE A 105 5.93 10.91 -6.12
CA PHE A 105 5.63 12.28 -5.69
C PHE A 105 4.47 12.89 -6.46
N SER A 106 4.39 12.64 -7.78
CA SER A 106 3.28 13.13 -8.61
C SER A 106 1.93 12.56 -8.16
N ALA A 107 1.90 11.27 -7.80
CA ALA A 107 0.71 10.60 -7.31
C ALA A 107 0.37 10.94 -5.86
N LEU A 108 1.37 11.08 -4.99
CA LEU A 108 1.17 11.51 -3.60
C LEU A 108 0.63 12.94 -3.50
N ARG A 109 0.87 13.80 -4.49
CA ARG A 109 0.24 15.13 -4.52
C ARG A 109 -1.26 15.03 -4.80
N GLY A 110 -1.67 14.36 -5.89
CA GLY A 110 -3.09 14.27 -6.27
C GLY A 110 -3.72 15.65 -6.54
N ARG A 111 -4.81 15.70 -7.32
CA ARG A 111 -5.47 16.97 -7.72
C ARG A 111 -6.30 17.63 -6.61
N VAL A 112 -6.28 17.11 -5.38
CA VAL A 112 -7.11 17.61 -4.28
C VAL A 112 -6.24 18.40 -3.32
N SER A 113 -6.45 19.72 -3.36
CA SER A 113 -5.80 20.80 -2.61
C SER A 113 -4.36 21.12 -3.03
N GLN A 114 -4.19 22.39 -3.40
CA GLN A 114 -2.99 23.03 -3.94
C GLN A 114 -1.84 23.23 -2.92
N ASP A 115 -1.84 22.55 -1.77
CA ASP A 115 -1.06 23.00 -0.61
C ASP A 115 0.13 22.10 -0.21
N GLU A 116 0.41 20.99 -0.90
CA GLU A 116 1.58 20.16 -0.58
C GLU A 116 2.61 20.19 -1.73
N LEU A 117 3.68 20.95 -1.48
CA LEU A 117 4.93 21.15 -2.25
C LEU A 117 4.74 21.65 -3.68
N HIS A 118 5.03 22.93 -3.98
CA HIS A 118 4.79 23.50 -5.31
C HIS A 118 5.63 22.89 -6.44
N ASN A 119 6.85 22.38 -6.18
CA ASN A 119 7.73 21.79 -7.18
C ASN A 119 8.53 20.59 -6.64
N ASN A 120 9.13 19.80 -7.54
CA ASN A 120 10.00 18.67 -7.16
C ASN A 120 11.37 19.14 -6.63
N GLU A 121 11.76 20.40 -6.87
CA GLU A 121 13.07 20.94 -6.46
C GLU A 121 13.23 20.98 -4.94
N ASP A 122 12.17 21.21 -4.17
CA ASP A 122 12.25 21.21 -2.72
C ASP A 122 12.66 19.83 -2.17
N VAL A 123 12.19 18.74 -2.81
CA VAL A 123 12.59 17.38 -2.45
C VAL A 123 14.00 17.08 -2.93
N TYR A 124 14.35 17.45 -4.16
CA TYR A 124 15.69 17.23 -4.71
C TYR A 124 16.78 18.03 -4.00
N SER A 125 16.45 19.22 -3.51
CA SER A 125 17.37 20.09 -2.78
C SER A 125 17.59 19.65 -1.33
N ARG A 126 16.92 18.60 -0.86
CA ARG A 126 16.98 18.08 0.52
C ARG A 126 16.73 19.15 1.59
N ARG A 127 15.92 20.16 1.26
CA ARG A 127 15.58 21.25 2.17
C ARG A 127 14.30 20.91 2.94
N VAL A 128 14.36 21.07 4.26
CA VAL A 128 13.20 20.88 5.14
C VAL A 128 12.37 22.17 5.17
N THR A 129 11.67 22.47 4.08
CA THR A 129 10.72 23.60 3.98
C THR A 129 9.43 23.33 4.78
N ASP A 130 8.62 24.35 5.03
CA ASP A 130 7.33 24.15 5.71
C ASP A 130 6.39 23.25 4.90
N ASN A 131 6.39 23.40 3.58
CA ASN A 131 5.66 22.52 2.67
C ASN A 131 6.12 21.05 2.77
N TRP A 132 7.42 20.82 2.93
CA TRP A 132 7.96 19.49 3.17
C TRP A 132 7.51 18.93 4.51
N ARG A 133 7.52 19.75 5.58
CA ARG A 133 7.03 19.34 6.90
C ARG A 133 5.55 18.98 6.86
N GLU A 134 4.72 19.75 6.16
CA GLU A 134 3.30 19.44 5.99
C GLU A 134 3.08 18.13 5.23
N PHE A 135 3.80 17.93 4.12
CA PHE A 135 3.78 16.68 3.35
C PHE A 135 4.15 15.46 4.22
N MET A 136 5.22 15.59 5.02
CA MET A 136 5.69 14.51 5.91
C MET A 136 4.74 14.19 7.08
N LYS A 137 3.70 15.01 7.34
CA LYS A 137 2.64 14.62 8.30
C LYS A 137 1.84 13.41 7.84
N GLY A 138 1.93 13.03 6.56
CA GLY A 138 1.39 11.79 6.04
C GLY A 138 -0.11 11.66 6.22
N LYS A 139 -0.87 12.74 5.98
CA LYS A 139 -2.33 12.82 6.24
C LYS A 139 -3.11 11.64 5.65
N ARG A 140 -2.73 11.16 4.46
CA ARG A 140 -3.34 9.98 3.83
C ARG A 140 -3.04 8.68 4.57
N ALA A 141 -1.79 8.44 4.96
CA ALA A 141 -1.44 7.27 5.76
C ALA A 141 -2.22 7.27 7.09
N ARG A 142 -2.31 8.44 7.75
CA ARG A 142 -3.09 8.63 8.98
C ARG A 142 -4.59 8.36 8.78
N PHE A 143 -5.18 8.79 7.67
CA PHE A 143 -6.56 8.49 7.33
C PHE A 143 -6.84 6.98 7.22
N TYR A 144 -5.92 6.20 6.64
CA TYR A 144 -6.08 4.74 6.59
C TYR A 144 -5.81 4.08 7.95
N PHE A 145 -4.86 4.57 8.75
CA PHE A 145 -4.68 4.05 10.11
C PHE A 145 -5.94 4.21 10.97
N ASN A 146 -6.58 5.38 10.94
CA ASN A 146 -7.82 5.62 11.68
C ASN A 146 -8.95 4.66 11.23
N GLN A 147 -9.11 4.42 9.93
CA GLN A 147 -10.11 3.46 9.42
C GLN A 147 -9.77 2.01 9.79
N ALA A 148 -8.49 1.65 9.85
CA ALA A 148 -8.09 0.29 10.25
C ALA A 148 -8.45 0.03 11.72
N GLU A 149 -8.23 1.03 12.59
CA GLU A 149 -8.55 0.96 14.02
C GLU A 149 -10.04 0.71 14.28
N GLU A 150 -10.93 1.33 13.51
CA GLU A 150 -12.39 1.15 13.64
C GLU A 150 -12.83 -0.31 13.47
N GLY A 151 -12.16 -1.08 12.62
CA GLY A 151 -12.48 -2.50 12.44
C GLY A 151 -11.57 -3.48 13.20
N ALA A 152 -10.52 -2.99 13.88
CA ALA A 152 -9.70 -3.77 14.79
C ALA A 152 -10.16 -3.65 16.26
N SER A 153 -10.84 -2.56 16.60
CA SER A 153 -11.38 -2.29 17.93
C SER A 153 -12.81 -2.79 18.04
N LEU A 154 -13.03 -4.11 18.22
CA LEU A 154 -14.31 -4.70 18.67
C LEU A 154 -14.17 -6.18 19.06
#